data_AF-A0A523GIR6-F1
#
_entry.id   AF-A0A523GIR6-F1
#
_cell.length_a   1.000
_cell.length_b   1.000
_cell.length_c   1.000
_cell.angle_alpha   90.00
_cell.angle_beta   90.00
_cell.angle_gamma   90.00
#
_symmetry.space_group_name_H-M   'P 1'
#
loop_
_entity.id
_entity.type
_entity.pdbx_description
1 polymer ?
#
loop_
_entity_poly.entity_id
_entity_poly.type
_entity_poly.pdbx_seq_one_letter_code
_entity_poly.pdbx_strand_id
1 'polypeptide(L)'
;MTLLGLTGFSILPQRVPPDCLHSIAAVFTSSAPIIDGVLSDSVWSSAGVGDSFIQDESQRGRRSETRSQVYVLYDETHLYAAFRLEDALPPVAQLTRRDADLLNDDSVILILDTDVELQHLDSDPNRVTRYF
;
A
#
# COMPACT_ATOMS: atom_id res chain seq x y z
N MET A 1 27.25 29.95 30.75
CA MET A 1 27.41 29.79 29.29
C MET A 1 26.75 28.48 28.93
N THR A 2 25.47 28.54 28.53
CA THR A 2 24.59 27.36 28.41
C THR A 2 24.64 26.87 26.97
N LEU A 3 25.10 25.63 26.77
CA LEU A 3 25.17 24.98 25.46
C LEU A 3 23.83 24.28 25.20
N LEU A 4 23.05 24.74 24.22
CA LEU A 4 21.85 24.07 23.73
C LEU A 4 22.25 23.15 22.58
N GLY A 5 22.20 21.83 22.77
CA GLY A 5 22.42 20.85 21.72
C GLY A 5 21.09 20.54 21.01
N LEU A 6 20.93 21.02 19.77
CA LEU A 6 19.89 20.55 18.85
C LEU A 6 20.49 19.44 18.00
N THR A 7 20.26 18.18 18.37
CA THR A 7 20.49 17.06 17.45
C THR A 7 19.25 16.92 16.57
N GLY A 8 19.28 17.50 15.37
CA GLY A 8 18.31 17.20 14.35
C GLY A 8 18.57 15.82 13.76
N PHE A 9 17.62 14.90 13.88
CA PHE A 9 17.60 13.68 13.07
C PHE A 9 17.24 14.10 11.64
N SER A 10 18.20 14.01 10.71
CA SER A 10 17.89 14.06 9.28
C SER A 10 17.30 12.72 8.87
N ILE A 11 16.00 12.69 8.58
CA ILE A 11 15.37 11.61 7.82
C ILE A 11 15.92 11.75 6.39
N LEU A 12 16.84 10.88 6.00
CA LEU A 12 17.18 10.76 4.59
C LEU A 12 15.98 10.09 3.90
N PRO A 13 15.36 10.71 2.87
CA PRO A 13 14.36 10.03 2.08
C PRO A 13 14.99 8.77 1.49
N GLN A 14 14.31 7.64 1.67
CA GLN A 14 14.74 6.36 1.12
C GLN A 14 14.91 6.52 -0.40
N ARG A 15 16.04 6.04 -0.93
CA ARG A 15 16.37 6.15 -2.36
C ARG A 15 15.39 5.26 -3.14
N VAL A 16 14.34 5.86 -3.69
CA VAL A 16 13.41 5.19 -4.61
C VAL A 16 14.22 4.68 -5.80
N PRO A 17 14.22 3.37 -6.11
CA PRO A 17 14.90 2.84 -7.29
C PRO A 17 14.41 3.57 -8.54
N PRO A 18 15.29 3.85 -9.53
CA PRO A 18 14.93 4.62 -10.72
C PRO A 18 13.81 3.96 -11.55
N ASP A 19 13.57 2.66 -11.38
CA ASP A 19 12.53 1.90 -12.07
C ASP A 19 11.21 1.78 -11.27
N CYS A 20 11.15 2.36 -10.07
CA CYS A 20 9.94 2.39 -9.26
C CYS A 20 9.00 3.49 -9.80
N LEU A 21 8.28 3.16 -10.87
CA LEU A 21 7.40 4.10 -11.59
C LEU A 21 6.26 4.64 -10.73
N HIS A 22 5.88 3.94 -9.66
CA HIS A 22 4.86 4.36 -8.70
C HIS A 22 5.34 4.07 -7.27
N SER A 23 5.45 5.12 -6.46
CA SER A 23 5.75 5.01 -5.03
C SER A 23 4.81 5.89 -4.22
N ILE A 24 4.50 5.45 -3.00
CA ILE A 24 3.65 6.15 -2.04
C ILE A 24 4.46 6.31 -0.76
N ALA A 25 4.51 7.52 -0.21
CA ALA A 25 5.17 7.74 1.08
C ALA A 25 4.23 7.32 2.21
N ALA A 26 4.63 6.36 3.04
CA ALA A 26 3.94 6.09 4.30
C ALA A 26 4.16 7.26 5.28
N VAL A 27 3.11 7.67 6.00
CA VAL A 27 3.18 8.82 6.93
C VAL A 27 3.13 8.35 8.37
N PHE A 28 4.03 8.88 9.21
CA PHE A 28 4.04 8.60 10.64
C PHE A 28 2.82 9.21 11.33
N THR A 29 2.19 8.47 12.24
CA THR A 29 1.15 8.98 13.14
C THR A 29 1.51 8.67 14.59
N SER A 30 1.27 9.63 15.49
CA SER A 30 1.37 9.43 16.95
C SER A 30 0.09 8.86 17.56
N SER A 31 -0.94 8.62 16.75
CA SER A 31 -2.24 8.11 17.20
C SER A 31 -2.70 7.02 16.25
N ALA A 32 -2.86 5.82 16.81
CA ALA A 32 -3.36 4.67 16.07
C ALA A 32 -4.82 4.90 15.63
N PRO A 33 -5.16 4.65 14.35
CA PRO A 33 -6.55 4.61 13.92
C PRO A 33 -7.30 3.42 14.50
N ILE A 34 -8.61 3.54 14.61
CA ILE A 34 -9.51 2.42 14.87
C ILE A 34 -9.60 1.56 13.60
N ILE A 35 -9.43 0.24 13.75
CA ILE A 35 -9.48 -0.72 12.64
C ILE A 35 -10.86 -1.37 12.60
N ASP A 36 -11.86 -0.62 12.14
CA ASP A 36 -13.27 -1.05 12.03
C ASP A 36 -13.80 -1.01 10.57
N GLY A 37 -12.95 -0.66 9.62
CA GLY A 37 -13.30 -0.52 8.20
C GLY A 37 -13.88 0.85 7.82
N VAL A 38 -13.93 1.81 8.75
CA VAL A 38 -14.44 3.16 8.50
C VAL A 38 -13.29 4.18 8.47
N LEU A 39 -13.19 4.95 7.39
CA LEU A 39 -12.17 6.00 7.23
C LEU A 39 -12.56 7.33 7.89
N SER A 40 -13.23 7.30 9.05
CA SER A 40 -13.69 8.53 9.74
C SER A 40 -12.63 9.17 10.62
N ASP A 41 -11.64 8.41 11.07
CA ASP A 41 -10.60 8.93 11.95
C ASP A 41 -9.74 9.99 11.24
N SER A 42 -9.47 11.10 11.95
CA SER A 42 -8.78 12.25 11.37
C SER A 42 -7.37 11.94 10.90
N VAL A 43 -6.70 10.94 11.48
CA VAL A 43 -5.35 10.50 11.08
C VAL A 43 -5.29 10.04 9.63
N TRP A 44 -6.39 9.52 9.08
CA TRP A 44 -6.47 9.13 7.66
C TRP A 44 -6.36 10.32 6.70
N SER A 45 -6.73 11.52 7.13
CA SER A 45 -6.61 12.73 6.30
C SER A 45 -5.16 13.13 6.03
N SER A 46 -4.23 12.69 6.88
CA SER A 46 -2.78 12.90 6.74
C SER A 46 -2.04 11.71 6.15
N ALA A 47 -2.74 10.61 5.83
CA ALA A 47 -2.11 9.41 5.31
C ALA A 47 -1.45 9.64 3.95
N GLY A 48 -0.42 8.85 3.66
CA GLY A 48 0.07 8.71 2.30
C GLY A 48 -1.02 8.10 1.44
N VAL A 49 -1.35 8.71 0.30
CA VAL A 49 -2.41 8.24 -0.58
C VAL A 49 -1.82 7.75 -1.89
N GLY A 50 -2.04 6.47 -2.18
CA GLY A 50 -1.91 5.90 -3.51
C GLY A 50 -3.21 6.03 -4.29
N ASP A 51 -3.08 6.44 -5.55
CA ASP A 51 -4.18 6.46 -6.51
C ASP A 51 -3.66 6.06 -7.90
N SER A 52 -4.50 6.19 -8.92
CA SER A 52 -4.11 6.02 -10.32
C SER A 52 -3.60 4.61 -10.68
N PHE A 53 -4.20 3.59 -10.06
CA PHE A 53 -3.92 2.19 -10.36
C PHE A 53 -4.15 1.87 -11.84
N ILE A 54 -3.26 1.04 -12.39
CA ILE A 54 -3.38 0.52 -13.76
C ILE A 54 -4.17 -0.78 -13.76
N GLN A 55 -4.99 -0.97 -14.78
CA GLN A 55 -5.71 -2.20 -15.00
C GLN A 55 -4.81 -3.19 -15.72
N ASP A 56 -4.64 -4.39 -15.15
CA ASP A 56 -3.88 -5.46 -15.81
C ASP A 56 -4.78 -6.32 -16.71
N GLU A 57 -6.00 -6.61 -16.24
CA GLU A 57 -6.97 -7.43 -16.94
C GLU A 57 -7.81 -6.64 -17.95
N SER A 58 -8.22 -7.28 -19.04
CA SER A 58 -9.02 -6.74 -20.15
C SER A 58 -8.38 -5.62 -21.01
N GLN A 59 -7.64 -4.68 -20.42
CA GLN A 59 -6.99 -3.55 -21.12
C GLN A 59 -5.66 -3.14 -20.46
N ARG A 60 -4.72 -4.10 -20.42
CA ARG A 60 -3.38 -3.97 -19.81
C ARG A 60 -2.75 -2.59 -20.04
N GLY A 61 -2.41 -1.91 -18.93
CA GLY A 61 -1.65 -0.66 -18.93
C GLY A 61 -2.49 0.61 -19.07
N ARG A 62 -3.82 0.51 -19.19
CA ARG A 62 -4.71 1.67 -19.03
C ARG A 62 -4.94 1.99 -17.56
N ARG A 63 -5.23 3.25 -17.26
CA ARG A 63 -5.76 3.64 -15.95
C ARG A 63 -7.11 2.96 -15.73
N SER A 64 -7.33 2.48 -14.51
CA SER A 64 -8.64 1.98 -14.10
C SER A 64 -9.70 3.08 -14.25
N GLU A 65 -10.83 2.75 -14.85
CA GLU A 65 -12.01 3.64 -14.91
C GLU A 65 -12.65 3.79 -13.53
N THR A 66 -12.48 2.77 -12.70
CA THR A 66 -12.97 2.70 -11.34
C THR A 66 -11.90 3.21 -10.38
N ARG A 67 -12.29 4.11 -9.47
CA ARG A 67 -11.34 4.74 -8.55
C ARG A 67 -10.99 3.83 -7.39
N SER A 68 -9.70 3.52 -7.28
CA SER A 68 -9.11 2.83 -6.13
C SER A 68 -8.13 3.76 -5.41
N GLN A 69 -8.23 3.80 -4.09
CA GLN A 69 -7.34 4.57 -3.23
C GLN A 69 -6.79 3.68 -2.12
N VAL A 70 -5.50 3.83 -1.85
CA VAL A 70 -4.82 3.18 -0.74
C VAL A 70 -4.26 4.23 0.19
N TYR A 71 -4.52 4.09 1.48
CA TYR A 71 -4.05 4.98 2.52
C TYR A 71 -3.03 4.24 3.37
N VAL A 72 -1.85 4.82 3.56
CA VAL A 72 -0.76 4.20 4.32
C VAL A 72 -0.29 5.12 5.44
N LEU A 73 -0.36 4.61 6.67
CA LEU A 73 0.18 5.22 7.88
C LEU A 73 1.09 4.21 8.59
N TYR A 74 1.94 4.69 9.47
CA TYR A 74 2.66 3.82 10.40
C TYR A 74 2.88 4.52 11.74
N ASP A 75 3.09 3.74 12.80
CA ASP A 75 3.56 4.22 14.08
C ASP A 75 4.86 3.49 14.49
N GLU A 76 5.25 3.55 15.76
CA GLU A 76 6.47 2.89 16.26
C GLU A 76 6.45 1.36 16.12
N THR A 77 5.27 0.75 15.95
CA THR A 77 5.06 -0.70 16.07
C THR A 77 4.15 -1.31 14.99
N HIS A 78 3.40 -0.50 14.24
CA HIS A 78 2.41 -0.96 13.27
C HIS A 78 2.53 -0.23 11.93
N LEU A 79 2.23 -0.98 10.86
CA LEU A 79 1.85 -0.43 9.55
C LEU A 79 0.33 -0.50 9.42
N TYR A 80 -0.29 0.61 9.03
CA TYR A 80 -1.71 0.69 8.76
C TYR A 80 -1.93 0.90 7.26
N ALA A 81 -2.74 0.05 6.66
CA ALA A 81 -3.18 0.18 5.29
C ALA A 81 -4.71 0.15 5.23
N ALA A 82 -5.29 1.04 4.45
CA ALA A 82 -6.72 1.01 4.16
C ALA A 82 -6.96 1.14 2.66
N PHE A 83 -7.96 0.41 2.19
CA PHE A 83 -8.32 0.33 0.78
C PHE A 83 -9.73 0.88 0.61
N ARG A 84 -9.87 1.89 -0.23
CA ARG A 84 -11.16 2.43 -0.65
C ARG A 84 -11.31 2.19 -2.13
N LEU A 85 -12.22 1.29 -2.46
CA LEU A 85 -12.53 0.91 -3.84
C LEU A 85 -13.94 1.39 -4.13
N GLU A 86 -14.09 2.18 -5.18
CA GLU A 86 -15.40 2.44 -5.76
C GLU A 86 -15.76 1.23 -6.63
N ASP A 87 -17.03 0.84 -6.70
CA ASP A 87 -17.54 -0.10 -7.70
C ASP A 87 -19.04 0.18 -7.89
N ALA A 88 -19.53 0.00 -9.11
CA ALA A 88 -20.96 0.12 -9.42
C ALA A 88 -21.73 -1.15 -9.03
N LEU A 89 -21.05 -2.29 -8.94
CA LEU A 89 -21.63 -3.57 -8.55
C LEU A 89 -21.34 -3.87 -7.07
N PRO A 90 -22.24 -4.60 -6.39
CA PRO A 90 -21.93 -5.11 -5.06
C PRO A 90 -20.77 -6.11 -5.15
N PRO A 91 -19.87 -6.14 -4.14
CA PRO A 91 -18.72 -7.03 -4.18
C PRO A 91 -19.13 -8.49 -4.11
N VAL A 92 -18.43 -9.34 -4.86
CA VAL A 92 -18.52 -10.80 -4.76
C VAL A 92 -17.63 -11.25 -3.60
N ALA A 93 -18.25 -11.76 -2.53
CA ALA A 93 -17.54 -12.20 -1.32
C ALA A 93 -18.15 -13.52 -0.80
N GLN A 94 -18.01 -14.59 -1.57
CA GLN A 94 -18.60 -15.90 -1.26
C GLN A 94 -17.74 -16.72 -0.30
N LEU A 95 -16.44 -16.46 -0.24
CA LEU A 95 -15.47 -17.23 0.52
C LEU A 95 -15.16 -16.54 1.85
N THR A 96 -15.58 -17.18 2.93
CA THR A 96 -15.35 -16.66 4.31
C THR A 96 -14.31 -17.47 5.09
N ARG A 97 -13.81 -18.57 4.49
CA ARG A 97 -12.79 -19.41 5.12
C ARG A 97 -11.44 -18.70 5.05
N ARG A 98 -10.72 -18.71 6.18
CA ARG A 98 -9.31 -18.33 6.23
C ARG A 98 -8.51 -19.12 5.18
N ASP A 99 -7.59 -18.43 4.50
CA ASP A 99 -6.71 -18.99 3.46
C ASP A 99 -7.49 -19.67 2.31
N ALA A 100 -8.71 -19.19 2.03
CA ALA A 100 -9.43 -19.59 0.84
C ALA A 100 -8.77 -19.00 -0.42
N ASP A 101 -8.94 -19.71 -1.53
CA ASP A 101 -8.51 -19.25 -2.83
C ASP A 101 -9.52 -18.23 -3.37
N LEU A 102 -9.20 -16.94 -3.28
CA LEU A 102 -10.11 -15.83 -3.58
C LEU A 102 -10.24 -15.51 -5.07
N LEU A 103 -9.80 -16.39 -5.98
CA LEU A 103 -9.80 -16.15 -7.43
C LEU A 103 -11.15 -15.71 -8.05
N ASN A 104 -12.27 -16.02 -7.40
CA ASN A 104 -13.61 -15.66 -7.88
C ASN A 104 -14.30 -14.59 -7.00
N ASP A 105 -13.63 -14.10 -5.96
CA ASP A 105 -14.13 -13.05 -5.06
C ASP A 105 -13.38 -11.74 -5.33
N ASP A 106 -14.06 -10.62 -5.09
CA ASP A 106 -13.41 -9.31 -5.10
C ASP A 106 -12.49 -9.20 -3.88
N SER A 107 -11.20 -8.98 -4.14
CA SER A 107 -10.18 -9.00 -3.11
C SER A 107 -9.12 -7.93 -3.31
N VAL A 108 -8.46 -7.56 -2.21
CA VAL A 108 -7.24 -6.75 -2.22
C VAL A 108 -6.12 -7.54 -1.58
N ILE A 109 -4.91 -7.36 -2.11
CA ILE A 109 -3.73 -8.09 -1.66
C ILE A 109 -2.65 -7.07 -1.33
N LEU A 110 -2.19 -7.10 -0.07
CA LEU A 110 -1.05 -6.32 0.39
C LEU A 110 0.14 -7.26 0.55
N ILE A 111 1.15 -7.06 -0.29
CA ILE A 111 2.39 -7.84 -0.26
C ILE A 111 3.43 -7.01 0.47
N LEU A 112 3.98 -7.56 1.55
CA LEU A 112 5.08 -6.97 2.28
C LEU A 112 6.33 -7.81 2.02
N ASP A 113 7.30 -7.20 1.33
CA ASP A 113 8.63 -7.76 1.19
C ASP A 113 9.54 -7.08 2.22
N THR A 114 9.86 -7.82 3.29
CA THR A 114 10.74 -7.33 4.35
C THR A 114 12.22 -7.57 4.04
N ASP A 115 12.52 -8.37 3.02
CA ASP A 115 13.87 -8.74 2.65
C ASP A 115 14.33 -7.92 1.45
N VAL A 116 15.37 -7.11 1.63
CA VAL A 116 15.93 -6.25 0.58
C VAL A 116 16.55 -7.07 -0.57
N GLU A 117 16.69 -8.39 -0.44
CA GLU A 117 17.44 -9.25 -1.37
C GLU A 117 16.70 -9.57 -2.68
N LEU A 118 15.36 -9.46 -2.75
CA LEU A 118 14.62 -9.84 -3.95
C LEU A 118 14.71 -8.86 -5.13
N GLN A 119 15.23 -7.64 -4.92
CA GLN A 119 15.42 -6.67 -6.01
C GLN A 119 16.44 -7.14 -7.07
N HIS A 120 17.23 -8.18 -6.80
CA HIS A 120 18.16 -8.78 -7.78
C HIS A 120 17.59 -9.99 -8.54
N LEU A 121 16.44 -10.52 -8.13
CA LEU A 121 15.84 -11.72 -8.72
C LEU A 121 14.75 -11.43 -9.76
N ASP A 122 14.23 -10.20 -9.79
CA ASP A 122 13.15 -9.76 -10.68
C ASP A 122 13.66 -9.20 -12.03
N SER A 123 14.98 -9.22 -12.26
CA SER A 123 15.59 -8.82 -13.53
C SER A 123 15.59 -9.93 -14.59
N ASP A 124 15.01 -11.10 -14.31
CA ASP A 124 14.86 -12.18 -15.29
C ASP A 124 13.53 -12.06 -16.04
N PRO A 125 13.54 -11.63 -17.33
CA PRO A 125 12.32 -11.42 -18.11
C PRO A 125 11.54 -12.71 -18.42
N ASN A 126 12.09 -13.89 -18.14
CA ASN A 126 11.41 -15.18 -18.33
C ASN A 126 10.80 -15.75 -17.05
N ARG A 127 11.00 -15.10 -15.91
CA ARG A 127 10.47 -15.57 -14.63
C ARG A 127 9.16 -14.86 -14.31
N VAL A 128 8.04 -15.50 -14.65
CA VAL A 128 6.72 -15.04 -14.20
C VAL A 128 6.60 -15.37 -12.71
N THR A 129 7.04 -14.46 -11.85
CA THR A 129 6.64 -14.48 -10.45
C THR A 129 5.15 -14.11 -10.42
N ARG A 130 4.29 -15.13 -10.39
CA ARG A 130 2.87 -14.91 -10.12
C ARG A 130 2.75 -14.56 -8.65
N TYR A 131 2.64 -13.28 -8.37
CA TYR A 131 2.04 -12.81 -7.13
C TYR A 131 0.55 -13.14 -7.24
N PHE A 132 0.12 -14.07 -6.38
CA PHE A 132 -1.29 -14.45 -6.25
C PHE A 132 -2.01 -13.46 -5.35
#